data_AF-A0A8X6M7P9-F1
#
_entry.id   AF-A0A8X6M7P9-F1
#
_cell.length_a   1.000
_cell.length_b   1.000
_cell.length_c   1.000
_cell.angle_alpha   90.00
_cell.angle_beta   90.00
_cell.angle_gamma   90.00
#
_symmetry.space_group_name_H-M   'P 1'
#
loop_
_entity.id
_entity.type
_entity.pdbx_description
1 polymer ?
#
loop_
_entity_poly.entity_id
_entity_poly.type
_entity_poly.pdbx_seq_one_letter_code
_entity_poly.pdbx_strand_id
1 'polypeptide(L)'
;MIVFCQVGDPIKLWGKYRKGLSEDIRRRMVGESRNIEPVVHIAYNQCLILLEDSVTSMSGKSLIHFGLPEPIREQSIVINNRQYMSELAYDVSQLIQVVSVGVSKFNHDQKKV
;
A
#
# COMPACT_ATOMS: atom_id res chain seq x y z
N MET A 1 33.44 -4.19 28.64
CA MET A 1 33.51 -5.17 27.54
C MET A 1 32.66 -4.62 26.41
N ILE A 2 33.27 -4.17 25.32
CA ILE A 2 32.52 -3.71 24.13
C ILE A 2 32.19 -4.97 23.34
N VAL A 3 30.91 -5.34 23.31
CA VAL A 3 30.45 -6.45 22.48
C VAL A 3 30.46 -5.95 21.04
N PHE A 4 31.39 -6.43 20.24
CA PHE A 4 31.34 -6.19 18.79
C PHE A 4 30.16 -6.98 18.25
N CYS A 5 29.06 -6.27 17.95
CA CYS A 5 27.99 -6.82 17.15
C CYS A 5 28.60 -7.16 15.78
N GLN A 6 28.74 -8.45 15.47
CA GLN A 6 29.05 -8.84 14.11
C GLN A 6 27.99 -8.24 13.19
N VAL A 7 28.42 -7.63 12.09
CA VAL A 7 27.51 -7.07 11.10
C VAL A 7 26.71 -8.25 10.54
N GLY A 8 25.42 -8.31 10.89
CA GLY A 8 24.55 -9.39 10.44
C GLY A 8 24.35 -9.32 8.93
N ASP A 9 24.23 -10.50 8.31
CA ASP A 9 23.91 -10.63 6.89
C ASP A 9 22.50 -10.08 6.62
N PRO A 10 22.36 -8.95 5.87
CA PRO A 10 21.08 -8.29 5.65
C PRO A 10 20.04 -9.21 4.98
N ILE A 11 20.48 -10.07 4.06
CA ILE A 11 19.59 -10.98 3.32
C ILE A 11 19.03 -12.04 4.25
N LYS A 12 19.89 -12.62 5.12
CA LYS A 12 19.44 -13.60 6.12
C LYS A 12 18.48 -12.99 7.12
N LEU A 13 18.78 -11.76 7.58
CA LEU A 13 17.90 -11.03 8.50
C LEU A 13 16.55 -10.74 7.84
N TRP A 14 16.54 -10.25 6.61
CA TRP A 14 15.31 -10.01 5.85
C TRP A 14 14.49 -11.29 5.69
N GLY A 15 15.10 -12.38 5.22
CA GLY A 15 14.41 -13.66 5.05
C GLY A 15 13.77 -14.18 6.34
N LYS A 16 14.46 -14.01 7.48
CA LYS A 16 14.01 -14.47 8.80
C LYS A 16 12.94 -13.57 9.43
N TYR A 17 13.08 -12.25 9.30
CA TYR A 17 12.31 -11.28 10.09
C TYR A 17 11.33 -10.42 9.29
N ARG A 18 11.30 -10.48 7.95
CA ARG A 18 10.38 -9.68 7.11
C ARG A 18 8.91 -9.77 7.55
N LYS A 19 8.46 -10.94 7.98
CA LYS A 19 7.08 -11.16 8.46
C LYS A 19 6.75 -10.35 9.72
N GLY A 20 7.71 -10.26 10.65
CA GLY A 20 7.56 -9.47 11.87
C GLY A 20 7.72 -7.98 11.60
N LEU A 21 8.66 -7.62 10.73
CA LEU A 21 8.92 -6.22 10.35
C LEU A 21 7.72 -5.58 9.64
N SER A 22 7.00 -6.34 8.80
CA SER A 22 5.83 -5.84 8.07
C SER A 22 4.50 -6.04 8.82
N GLU A 23 4.52 -6.50 10.07
CA GLU A 23 3.33 -6.93 10.79
C GLU A 23 2.41 -5.74 11.10
N ASP A 24 2.97 -4.65 11.63
CA ASP A 24 2.24 -3.41 11.91
C ASP A 24 1.67 -2.78 10.64
N ILE A 25 2.46 -2.79 9.56
CA ILE A 25 2.04 -2.33 8.23
C ILE A 25 0.84 -3.14 7.74
N ARG A 26 0.91 -4.47 7.85
CA ARG A 26 -0.19 -5.37 7.49
C ARG A 26 -1.43 -5.12 8.34
N ARG A 27 -1.28 -4.91 9.66
CA ARG A 27 -2.42 -4.62 10.55
C ARG A 27 -3.15 -3.33 10.14
N ARG A 28 -2.40 -2.28 9.79
CA ARG A 28 -2.98 -1.02 9.29
C ARG A 28 -3.79 -1.27 8.01
N MET A 29 -3.25 -2.03 7.05
CA MET A 29 -3.94 -2.31 5.79
C MET A 29 -5.17 -3.23 5.94
N VAL A 30 -5.14 -4.22 6.84
CA VAL A 30 -6.30 -5.09 7.11
C VAL A 30 -7.45 -4.32 7.79
N GLY A 31 -7.14 -3.29 8.57
CA GLY A 31 -8.15 -2.37 9.11
C GLY A 31 -8.91 -1.60 8.03
N GLU A 32 -8.32 -1.46 6.84
CA GLU A 32 -8.85 -0.68 5.71
C GLU A 32 -9.42 -1.55 4.57
N SER A 33 -9.11 -2.85 4.51
CA SER A 33 -9.49 -3.71 3.37
C SER A 33 -9.80 -5.16 3.75
N ARG A 34 -10.87 -5.75 3.18
CA ARG A 34 -11.38 -7.10 3.50
C ARG A 34 -10.63 -8.27 2.82
N ASN A 35 -9.66 -8.01 1.96
CA ASN A 35 -8.94 -9.06 1.20
C ASN A 35 -7.53 -9.29 1.74
N ILE A 36 -7.17 -10.53 2.08
CA ILE A 36 -6.00 -10.85 2.93
C ILE A 36 -4.72 -11.18 2.12
N GLU A 37 -4.84 -11.82 0.96
CA GLU A 37 -3.68 -12.33 0.20
C GLU A 37 -2.83 -11.24 -0.51
N PRO A 38 -3.40 -10.29 -1.28
CA PRO A 38 -2.60 -9.23 -1.91
C PRO A 38 -1.93 -8.29 -0.89
N VAL A 39 -2.47 -8.21 0.33
CA VAL A 39 -1.98 -7.31 1.40
C VAL A 39 -0.59 -7.73 1.89
N VAL A 40 -0.21 -9.00 1.84
CA VAL A 40 1.09 -9.47 2.36
C VAL A 40 2.25 -8.97 1.49
N HIS A 41 2.14 -9.08 0.17
CA HIS A 41 3.18 -8.59 -0.75
C HIS A 41 3.30 -7.06 -0.70
N ILE A 42 2.16 -6.36 -0.60
CA ILE A 42 2.13 -4.90 -0.44
C ILE A 42 2.78 -4.50 0.89
N ALA A 43 2.52 -5.23 1.97
CA ALA A 43 3.14 -4.98 3.27
C ALA A 43 4.66 -5.16 3.25
N TYR A 44 5.15 -6.20 2.57
CA TYR A 44 6.59 -6.39 2.41
C TYR A 44 7.24 -5.28 1.58
N ASN A 45 6.59 -4.86 0.49
CA ASN A 45 7.10 -3.76 -0.32
C ASN A 45 7.13 -2.43 0.45
N GLN A 46 6.05 -2.08 1.16
CA GLN A 46 6.01 -0.90 2.02
C GLN A 46 7.09 -0.96 3.12
N CYS A 47 7.32 -2.14 3.70
CA CYS A 47 8.39 -2.32 4.67
C CYS A 47 9.77 -2.06 4.05
N LEU A 48 10.02 -2.51 2.81
CA LEU A 48 11.27 -2.24 2.09
C LEU A 48 11.44 -0.76 1.78
N ILE A 49 10.36 -0.03 1.44
CA ILE A 49 10.41 1.43 1.21
C ILE A 49 10.89 2.15 2.47
N LEU A 50 10.28 1.88 3.62
CA LEU A 50 10.67 2.51 4.90
C LEU A 50 12.11 2.17 5.31
N LEU A 51 12.52 0.92 5.04
CA LEU A 51 13.87 0.45 5.31
C LEU A 51 14.87 1.17 4.40
N GLU A 52 14.54 1.34 3.12
CA GLU A 52 15.38 2.07 2.17
C GLU A 52 15.50 3.56 2.52
N ASP A 53 14.42 4.22 2.92
CA ASP A 53 14.47 5.63 3.35
C ASP A 53 15.41 5.81 4.55
N SER A 54 15.33 4.88 5.51
CA SER A 54 16.19 4.89 6.71
C SER A 54 17.66 4.65 6.35
N VAL A 55 17.94 3.63 5.53
CA VAL A 55 19.31 3.26 5.13
C VAL A 55 19.93 4.33 4.24
N THR A 56 19.16 4.91 3.32
CA THR A 56 19.61 5.99 2.44
C THR A 56 19.91 7.25 3.25
N SER A 57 19.07 7.59 4.23
CA SER A 57 19.31 8.71 5.15
C SER A 57 20.61 8.54 5.95
N MET A 58 20.90 7.33 6.42
CA MET A 58 22.09 7.06 7.24
C MET A 58 23.38 6.89 6.44
N SER A 59 23.31 6.29 5.25
CA SER A 59 24.49 5.83 4.50
C SER A 59 24.65 6.43 3.11
N GLY A 60 23.61 7.10 2.59
CA GLY A 60 23.54 7.59 1.22
C GLY A 60 23.41 6.48 0.16
N LYS A 61 23.27 5.22 0.55
CA LYS A 61 23.22 4.06 -0.36
C LYS A 61 21.84 3.41 -0.34
N SER A 62 21.42 2.92 -1.51
CA SER A 62 20.18 2.15 -1.67
C SER A 62 20.33 0.71 -1.19
N LEU A 63 19.21 0.01 -1.02
CA LEU A 63 19.17 -1.36 -0.48
C LEU A 63 19.93 -2.39 -1.32
N ILE A 64 20.02 -2.17 -2.62
CA ILE A 64 20.74 -3.06 -3.55
C ILE A 64 22.22 -3.19 -3.16
N HIS A 65 22.82 -2.14 -2.58
CA HIS A 65 24.22 -2.14 -2.13
C HIS A 65 24.46 -3.08 -0.95
N PHE A 66 23.39 -3.50 -0.28
CA PHE A 66 23.39 -4.45 0.84
C PHE A 66 22.85 -5.82 0.43
N GLY A 67 22.60 -6.03 -0.87
CA GLY A 67 22.05 -7.28 -1.43
C GLY A 67 20.56 -7.50 -1.16
N LEU A 68 19.84 -6.48 -0.68
CA LEU A 68 18.41 -6.55 -0.43
C LEU A 68 17.60 -6.25 -1.71
N PRO A 69 16.35 -6.73 -1.79
CA PRO A 69 15.46 -6.41 -2.91
C PRO A 69 15.20 -4.91 -3.00
N GLU A 70 15.22 -4.37 -4.21
CA GLU A 70 14.84 -2.98 -4.47
C GLU A 70 13.33 -2.82 -4.25
N PRO A 71 12.90 -1.85 -3.43
CA PRO A 71 11.48 -1.61 -3.24
C PRO A 71 10.86 -1.06 -4.53
N ILE A 72 9.66 -1.54 -4.84
CA ILE A 72 8.88 -1.03 -5.95
C ILE A 72 8.21 0.25 -5.47
N ARG A 73 8.87 1.38 -5.72
CA ARG A 73 8.31 2.72 -5.54
C ARG A 73 7.48 3.06 -6.76
N GLU A 74 6.30 2.48 -6.84
CA GLU A 74 5.31 2.97 -7.78
C GLU A 74 5.03 4.44 -7.45
N GLN A 75 5.56 5.36 -8.26
CA GLN A 75 5.11 6.76 -8.29
C GLN A 75 3.58 6.87 -8.59
N SER A 76 2.87 5.75 -8.83
CA SER A 76 1.45 5.61 -9.10
C SER A 76 0.55 5.19 -7.92
N ILE A 77 1.06 4.71 -6.78
CA ILE A 77 0.23 4.46 -5.56
C ILE A 77 0.48 5.56 -4.52
N VAL A 78 0.72 6.77 -5.02
CA VAL A 78 0.64 8.03 -4.26
C VAL A 78 -0.81 8.33 -3.83
N ILE A 79 -1.79 7.49 -4.17
CA ILE A 79 -3.16 7.67 -3.72
C ILE A 79 -3.42 6.91 -2.41
N ASN A 80 -2.60 7.20 -1.40
CA ASN A 80 -3.06 7.19 0.00
C ASN A 80 -3.69 8.55 0.36
N ASN A 81 -4.20 9.29 -0.63
CA ASN A 81 -5.07 10.42 -0.35
C ASN A 81 -6.41 9.85 0.12
N ARG A 82 -6.55 9.70 1.44
CA ARG A 82 -7.77 9.25 2.10
C ARG A 82 -9.00 10.02 1.64
N GLN A 83 -8.86 11.32 1.33
CA GLN A 83 -9.95 12.14 0.83
C GLN A 83 -10.36 11.67 -0.58
N TYR A 84 -9.39 11.47 -1.46
CA TYR A 84 -9.64 10.94 -2.80
C TYR A 84 -10.28 9.53 -2.78
N MET A 85 -9.78 8.62 -1.94
CA MET A 85 -10.39 7.29 -1.78
C MET A 85 -11.80 7.38 -1.20
N SER A 86 -12.04 8.30 -0.27
CA SER A 86 -13.38 8.56 0.28
C SER A 86 -14.34 9.16 -0.74
N GLU A 87 -13.84 9.99 -1.66
CA GLU A 87 -14.64 10.56 -2.75
C GLU A 87 -15.05 9.51 -3.77
N LEU A 88 -14.19 8.51 -4.03
CA LEU A 88 -14.47 7.43 -4.98
C LEU A 88 -15.21 6.23 -4.38
N ALA A 89 -15.39 6.18 -3.06
CA ALA A 89 -16.07 5.09 -2.35
C ALA A 89 -17.60 5.15 -2.49
N TYR A 90 -18.10 5.24 -3.71
CA TYR A 90 -19.53 5.28 -4.00
C TYR A 90 -20.21 3.93 -3.71
N ASP A 91 -21.39 3.96 -3.09
CA ASP A 91 -22.26 2.79 -3.01
C ASP A 91 -22.91 2.55 -4.38
N VAL A 92 -22.40 1.55 -5.09
CA VAL A 92 -22.87 1.18 -6.43
C VAL A 92 -24.35 0.80 -6.43
N SER A 93 -24.85 0.17 -5.36
CA SER A 93 -26.26 -0.25 -5.25
C SER A 93 -27.17 0.98 -5.12
N GLN A 94 -26.76 1.93 -4.29
CA GLN A 94 -27.45 3.20 -4.14
C GLN A 94 -27.42 4.01 -5.45
N LEU A 95 -26.27 4.03 -6.13
CA LEU A 95 -26.10 4.74 -7.39
C LEU A 95 -27.01 4.19 -8.49
N ILE A 96 -27.12 2.86 -8.61
CA ILE A 96 -28.03 2.19 -9.55
C ILE A 96 -29.48 2.57 -9.26
N GLN A 97 -29.87 2.62 -7.99
CA GLN A 97 -31.23 3.04 -7.61
C GLN A 97 -31.50 4.50 -7.98
N VAL A 98 -30.55 5.41 -7.73
CA VAL A 98 -30.65 6.82 -8.10
C VAL A 98 -30.79 6.99 -9.61
N VAL A 99 -29.99 6.25 -10.39
CA VAL A 99 -30.07 6.27 -11.86
C VAL A 99 -31.43 5.75 -12.34
N SER A 100 -31.88 4.60 -11.84
CA SER A 100 -33.17 4.01 -12.23
C SER A 100 -34.35 4.96 -11.96
N VAL A 101 -34.40 5.56 -10.77
CA VAL A 101 -35.42 6.54 -10.41
C VAL A 101 -35.29 7.82 -11.24
N GLY A 102 -34.07 8.30 -11.47
CA GLY A 102 -33.80 9.49 -12.27
C GLY A 102 -34.28 9.33 -13.71
N VAL A 103 -33.92 8.24 -14.37
CA VAL A 103 -34.31 7.93 -15.76
C VAL A 103 -35.83 7.86 -15.91
N SER A 104 -36.55 7.34 -14.92
CA SER A 104 -38.02 7.31 -14.93
C SER A 104 -38.65 8.70 -14.97
N LYS A 105 -37.93 9.74 -14.52
CA LYS A 105 -38.40 11.14 -14.43
C LYS A 105 -37.97 11.99 -15.63
N PHE A 106 -37.27 11.42 -16.61
CA PHE A 106 -36.79 12.18 -17.77
C PHE A 106 -37.95 12.62 -18.66
N ASN A 107 -37.86 13.87 -19.11
CA ASN A 107 -38.75 14.39 -20.14
C ASN A 107 -38.36 13.84 -21.52
N HIS A 108 -39.20 14.11 -22.52
CA HIS A 108 -39.03 13.56 -23.87
C HIS A 108 -37.70 13.96 -24.53
N ASP A 109 -37.18 15.15 -24.25
CA ASP A 109 -35.91 15.62 -24.83
C ASP A 109 -34.69 15.04 -24.11
N GLN A 110 -34.81 14.79 -22.80
CA GLN A 110 -33.78 14.12 -21.99
C GLN A 110 -33.65 12.62 -22.26
N LYS A 111 -34.70 11.97 -22.80
CA LYS A 111 -34.66 10.56 -23.20
C LYS A 111 -33.98 10.33 -24.56
N LYS A 112 -33.67 11.39 -25.30
CA LYS A 112 -33.11 11.34 -26.67
C LYS A 112 -31.60 11.55 -26.75
N VAL A 113 -30.96 11.89 -25.63
CA VAL A 113 -29.49 11.94 -25.50
C VAL A 113 -28.96 10.52 -25.38
#